data_AF-X1SBW0-F1
#
_entry.id   AF-X1SBW0-F1
#
_cell.length_a   1.000
_cell.length_b   1.000
_cell.length_c   1.000
_cell.angle_alpha   90.00
_cell.angle_beta   90.00
_cell.angle_gamma   90.00
#
_symmetry.space_group_name_H-M   'P 1'
#
loop_
_entity.id
_entity.type
_entity.pdbx_description
1 polymer ?
#
loop_
_entity_poly.entity_id
_entity_poly.type
_entity_poly.pdbx_seq_one_letter_code
_entity_poly.pdbx_strand_id
1 'polypeptide(L)'
;TNYVYYNAINPKLKVLLKNFKLSDDIAFRFSNQGWNEYPLTAAKYVNWLSNLDSKEETINLYMDYETFGEHQNAETGIFNFLKDLPKKVFKKKNMTFSTPAEVADNLQPIAAVQVPHSISWADEERDLTAWLGNDMQEDAFNRLYSITDKINKCKDKKILTDWKYLQASDHFYYMCTKVFSDGDVHSYFNPFE
;
A
#
# COMPACT_ATOMS: atom_id res chain seq x y z
N THR A 1 9.97 -3.61 -12.22
CA THR A 1 9.18 -2.70 -11.35
C THR A 1 10.03 -1.96 -10.34
N ASN A 2 11.26 -2.42 -10.11
CA ASN A 2 12.16 -1.92 -9.07
C ASN A 2 13.02 -0.74 -9.56
N TYR A 3 12.36 0.32 -10.01
CA TYR A 3 13.00 1.51 -10.56
C TYR A 3 12.31 2.78 -10.07
N VAL A 4 12.97 3.92 -10.28
CA VAL A 4 12.32 5.23 -10.17
C VAL A 4 11.66 5.55 -11.51
N TYR A 5 10.45 6.08 -11.44
CA TYR A 5 9.70 6.58 -12.58
C TYR A 5 9.41 8.06 -12.39
N TYR A 6 8.82 8.72 -13.39
CA TYR A 6 8.34 10.10 -13.26
C TYR A 6 6.90 10.23 -13.72
N ASN A 7 6.17 11.19 -13.15
CA ASN A 7 4.81 11.48 -13.58
C ASN A 7 4.80 12.04 -15.01
N ALA A 8 3.95 11.49 -15.89
CA ALA A 8 3.89 11.88 -17.30
C ALA A 8 3.51 13.36 -17.54
N ILE A 9 2.78 13.99 -16.61
CA ILE A 9 2.35 15.40 -16.70
C ILE A 9 3.38 16.34 -16.05
N ASN A 10 3.93 15.95 -14.90
CA ASN A 10 4.96 16.69 -14.19
C ASN A 10 6.22 15.83 -13.98
N PRO A 11 7.19 15.85 -14.91
CA PRO A 11 8.41 15.03 -14.83
C PRO A 11 9.32 15.30 -13.62
N LYS A 12 9.10 16.40 -12.89
CA LYS A 12 9.81 16.69 -11.63
C LYS A 12 9.31 15.81 -10.49
N LEU A 13 8.08 15.31 -10.57
CA LEU A 13 7.52 14.40 -9.58
C LEU A 13 7.99 12.98 -9.87
N LYS A 14 8.87 12.46 -9.01
CA LYS A 14 9.31 11.06 -9.03
C LYS A 14 8.20 10.14 -8.52
N VAL A 15 8.14 8.93 -9.07
CA VAL A 15 7.14 7.92 -8.75
C VAL A 15 7.85 6.62 -8.42
N LEU A 16 7.55 6.05 -7.25
CA LEU A 16 8.05 4.77 -6.77
C LEU A 16 6.91 3.75 -6.78
N LEU A 17 7.05 2.69 -7.58
CA LEU A 17 6.01 1.67 -7.72
C LEU A 17 6.22 0.53 -6.73
N LYS A 18 5.13 0.03 -6.13
CA LYS A 18 5.11 -1.16 -5.27
C LYS A 18 5.66 -2.37 -6.05
N ASN A 19 6.57 -3.12 -5.44
CA ASN A 19 6.81 -4.49 -5.88
C ASN A 19 5.75 -5.40 -5.25
N PHE A 20 4.64 -5.61 -5.96
CA PHE A 20 3.48 -6.31 -5.39
C PHE A 20 3.82 -7.73 -4.94
N LYS A 21 4.54 -8.49 -5.77
CA LYS A 21 4.91 -9.88 -5.45
C LYS A 21 5.68 -9.98 -4.14
N LEU A 22 6.79 -9.23 -4.04
CA LEU A 22 7.65 -9.25 -2.86
C LEU A 22 6.94 -8.71 -1.60
N SER A 23 6.09 -7.69 -1.77
CA SER A 23 5.29 -7.16 -0.65
C SER A 23 4.28 -8.17 -0.15
N ASP A 24 3.53 -8.80 -1.06
CA ASP A 24 2.45 -9.73 -0.76
C ASP A 24 2.99 -11.08 -0.23
N ASP A 25 4.23 -11.44 -0.58
CA ASP A 25 4.93 -12.59 -0.01
C ASP A 25 5.15 -12.44 1.51
N ILE A 26 5.33 -11.19 1.99
CA ILE A 26 5.41 -10.87 3.43
C ILE A 26 4.01 -10.66 4.00
N ALA A 27 3.16 -9.88 3.33
CA ALA A 27 1.87 -9.47 3.87
C ALA A 27 0.87 -10.63 3.97
N PHE A 28 0.78 -11.46 2.93
CA PHE A 28 -0.28 -12.47 2.80
C PHE A 28 0.26 -13.91 2.80
N ARG A 29 1.39 -14.19 2.14
CA ARG A 29 1.88 -15.58 1.97
C ARG A 29 2.80 -16.07 3.08
N PHE A 30 3.22 -15.20 4.00
CA PHE A 30 4.27 -15.49 4.97
C PHE A 30 4.01 -16.76 5.80
N SER A 31 2.77 -16.95 6.25
CA SER A 31 2.31 -18.08 7.05
C SER A 31 1.64 -19.20 6.25
N ASN A 32 1.55 -19.07 4.92
CA ASN A 32 0.88 -20.04 4.08
C ASN A 32 1.76 -21.29 3.87
N GLN A 33 1.49 -22.35 4.63
CA GLN A 33 2.24 -23.62 4.55
C GLN A 33 2.07 -24.37 3.22
N GLY A 34 1.01 -24.08 2.47
CA GLY A 34 0.77 -24.65 1.13
C GLY A 34 1.51 -23.91 0.01
N TRP A 35 2.11 -22.74 0.30
CA TRP A 35 2.92 -22.02 -0.67
C TRP A 35 4.27 -22.72 -0.86
N ASN A 36 4.69 -22.90 -2.11
CA ASN A 36 5.90 -23.64 -2.46
C ASN A 36 7.21 -23.02 -1.93
N GLU A 37 7.20 -21.74 -1.57
CA GLU A 37 8.35 -21.07 -0.97
C GLU A 37 8.29 -21.02 0.57
N TYR A 38 7.28 -21.62 1.19
CA TYR A 38 7.21 -21.72 2.65
C TYR A 38 8.30 -22.67 3.20
N PRO A 39 8.94 -22.36 4.35
CA PRO A 39 8.80 -21.13 5.13
C PRO A 39 9.59 -19.96 4.50
N LEU A 40 9.06 -18.75 4.65
CA LEU A 40 9.75 -17.53 4.24
C LEU A 40 10.72 -17.05 5.33
N THR A 41 12.03 -17.19 5.08
CA THR A 41 13.07 -16.73 6.01
C THR A 41 13.74 -15.46 5.50
N ALA A 42 14.29 -14.64 6.41
CA ALA A 42 15.03 -13.43 6.03
C ALA A 42 16.21 -13.72 5.09
N ALA A 43 16.88 -14.86 5.28
CA ALA A 43 17.97 -15.31 4.41
C ALA A 43 17.48 -15.65 2.99
N LYS A 44 16.36 -16.40 2.89
CA LYS A 44 15.73 -16.75 1.61
C LYS A 44 15.28 -15.48 0.89
N TYR A 45 14.56 -14.59 1.59
CA TYR A 45 14.05 -13.35 1.03
C TYR A 45 15.17 -12.44 0.52
N VAL A 46 16.20 -12.15 1.33
CA VAL A 46 17.34 -11.34 0.90
C VAL A 46 18.12 -11.99 -0.25
N ASN A 47 18.16 -13.32 -0.32
CA ASN A 47 18.76 -14.01 -1.46
C ASN A 47 17.99 -13.69 -2.75
N TRP A 48 16.66 -13.71 -2.73
CA TRP A 48 15.83 -13.30 -3.87
C TRP A 48 16.11 -11.85 -4.26
N LEU A 49 16.12 -10.92 -3.28
CA LEU A 49 16.41 -9.50 -3.54
C LEU A 49 17.78 -9.30 -4.19
N SER A 50 18.80 -10.04 -3.73
CA SER A 50 20.16 -9.93 -4.27
C SER A 50 20.37 -10.56 -5.65
N ASN A 51 19.42 -11.35 -6.12
CA ASN A 51 19.46 -12.02 -7.43
C ASN A 51 18.60 -11.31 -8.49
N LEU A 52 18.03 -10.15 -8.16
CA LEU A 52 17.37 -9.28 -9.12
C LEU A 52 18.40 -8.73 -10.13
N ASP A 53 17.90 -8.27 -11.29
CA ASP A 53 18.77 -7.66 -12.30
C ASP A 53 19.50 -6.47 -11.70
N SER A 54 20.80 -6.35 -11.95
CA SER A 54 21.64 -5.21 -11.55
C SER A 54 21.09 -3.83 -11.96
N LYS A 55 20.23 -3.77 -12.97
CA LYS A 55 19.53 -2.54 -13.40
C LYS A 55 18.42 -2.14 -12.44
N GLU A 56 17.89 -3.06 -11.64
CA GLU A 56 16.85 -2.79 -10.65
C GLU A 56 17.46 -2.10 -9.41
N GLU A 57 17.49 -0.77 -9.45
CA GLU A 57 18.22 0.06 -8.48
C GLU A 57 17.46 0.28 -7.15
N THR A 58 16.15 0.03 -7.08
CA THR A 58 15.37 0.23 -5.86
C THR A 58 14.20 -0.74 -5.70
N ILE A 59 14.02 -1.33 -4.53
CA ILE A 59 12.94 -2.28 -4.25
C ILE A 59 11.97 -1.64 -3.25
N ASN A 60 10.77 -1.31 -3.73
CA ASN A 60 9.75 -0.66 -2.89
C ASN A 60 8.78 -1.71 -2.35
N LEU A 61 8.84 -1.96 -1.04
CA LEU A 61 7.95 -2.90 -0.34
C LEU A 61 6.86 -2.10 0.38
N TYR A 62 5.61 -2.24 -0.07
CA TYR A 62 4.48 -1.52 0.53
C TYR A 62 3.53 -2.53 1.18
N MET A 63 3.30 -2.36 2.47
CA MET A 63 2.44 -3.20 3.29
C MET A 63 1.99 -2.39 4.51
N ASP A 64 0.84 -2.75 5.07
CA ASP A 64 0.32 -2.12 6.28
C ASP A 64 1.12 -2.52 7.51
N TYR A 65 1.16 -1.66 8.53
CA TYR A 65 1.91 -1.94 9.76
C TYR A 65 1.36 -3.18 10.48
N GLU A 66 0.05 -3.37 10.37
CA GLU A 66 -0.76 -4.48 10.87
C GLU A 66 -0.33 -5.82 10.28
N THR A 67 0.44 -5.83 9.18
CA THR A 67 1.15 -7.03 8.70
C THR A 67 1.94 -7.71 9.81
N PHE A 68 2.58 -6.93 10.68
CA PHE A 68 3.49 -7.42 11.71
C PHE A 68 2.79 -7.50 13.08
N GLY A 69 2.14 -8.62 13.36
CA GLY A 69 1.54 -8.93 14.66
C GLY A 69 0.04 -9.14 14.62
N GLU A 70 -0.66 -8.57 13.63
CA GLU A 70 -2.10 -8.72 13.46
C GLU A 70 -2.42 -9.69 12.31
N HIS A 71 -2.09 -9.36 11.07
CA HIS A 71 -2.31 -10.27 9.93
C HIS A 71 -1.36 -11.47 9.97
N GLN A 72 -0.09 -11.25 10.31
CA GLN A 72 0.85 -12.31 10.63
C GLN A 72 1.12 -12.28 12.12
N ASN A 73 0.59 -13.25 12.87
CA ASN A 73 0.76 -13.28 14.32
C ASN A 73 2.20 -13.66 14.73
N ALA A 74 2.54 -13.47 16.01
CA ALA A 74 3.89 -13.72 16.52
C ALA A 74 4.36 -15.18 16.33
N GLU A 75 3.44 -16.15 16.44
CA GLU A 75 3.73 -17.58 16.36
C GLU A 75 4.18 -18.01 14.97
N THR A 76 3.78 -17.27 13.93
CA THR A 76 4.26 -17.49 12.55
C THR A 76 5.76 -17.21 12.40
N GLY A 77 6.38 -16.51 13.37
CA GLY A 77 7.78 -16.11 13.33
C GLY A 77 8.04 -14.79 12.61
N ILE A 78 7.00 -14.03 12.24
CA ILE A 78 7.14 -12.76 11.51
C ILE A 78 8.05 -11.75 12.22
N PHE A 79 8.01 -11.66 13.55
CA PHE A 79 8.87 -10.75 14.29
C PHE A 79 10.34 -11.16 14.26
N ASN A 80 10.62 -12.48 14.23
CA ASN A 80 11.98 -12.96 14.03
C ASN A 80 12.48 -12.65 12.62
N PHE A 81 11.61 -12.81 11.61
CA PHE A 81 11.90 -12.40 10.24
C PHE A 81 12.23 -10.90 10.17
N LEU A 82 11.37 -10.04 10.72
CA LEU A 82 11.55 -8.59 10.69
C LEU A 82 12.84 -8.17 11.42
N LYS A 83 13.14 -8.78 12.56
CA LYS A 83 14.37 -8.52 13.34
C LYS A 83 15.65 -8.93 12.60
N ASP A 84 15.60 -9.99 11.81
CA ASP A 84 16.77 -10.51 11.11
C ASP A 84 16.95 -9.92 9.71
N LEU A 85 15.87 -9.45 9.07
CA LEU A 85 15.89 -8.90 7.72
C LEU A 85 16.94 -7.79 7.54
N PRO A 86 17.01 -6.73 8.37
CA PRO A 86 18.03 -5.69 8.20
C PRO A 86 19.45 -6.22 8.30
N LYS A 87 19.72 -7.13 9.25
CA LYS A 87 21.05 -7.75 9.41
C LYS A 87 21.47 -8.54 8.18
N LYS A 88 20.51 -9.20 7.51
CA LYS A 88 20.78 -9.97 6.30
C LYS A 88 21.00 -9.04 5.10
N VAL A 89 20.22 -7.98 4.99
CA VAL A 89 20.40 -6.94 3.95
C VAL A 89 21.78 -6.30 4.04
N PHE A 90 22.20 -5.82 5.22
CA PHE A 90 23.50 -5.16 5.37
C PHE A 90 24.72 -6.09 5.19
N LYS A 91 24.53 -7.42 5.18
CA LYS A 91 25.60 -8.36 4.80
C LYS A 91 25.86 -8.40 3.29
N LYS A 92 24.92 -7.92 2.47
CA LYS A 92 25.09 -7.80 1.02
C LYS A 92 25.74 -6.45 0.73
N LYS A 93 26.88 -6.45 0.05
CA LYS A 93 27.68 -5.23 -0.21
C LYS A 93 26.95 -4.21 -1.09
N ASN A 94 25.98 -4.63 -1.88
CA ASN A 94 25.26 -3.83 -2.87
C ASN A 94 23.81 -3.54 -2.46
N MET A 95 23.47 -3.68 -1.17
CA MET A 95 22.13 -3.40 -0.68
C MET A 95 22.17 -2.52 0.56
N THR A 96 21.22 -1.61 0.64
CA THR A 96 21.00 -0.75 1.80
C THR A 96 19.50 -0.45 1.93
N PHE A 97 19.12 0.19 3.03
CA PHE A 97 17.84 0.87 3.13
C PHE A 97 18.02 2.35 2.81
N SER A 98 17.01 2.93 2.17
CA SER A 98 16.96 4.34 1.84
C SER A 98 15.53 4.83 2.04
N THR A 99 15.41 6.06 2.49
CA THR A 99 14.13 6.76 2.55
C THR A 99 13.65 7.09 1.12
N PRO A 100 12.33 7.29 0.91
CA PRO A 100 11.82 7.71 -0.40
C PRO A 100 12.47 9.00 -0.92
N ALA A 101 12.82 9.95 -0.03
CA ALA A 101 13.52 11.17 -0.38
C ALA A 101 14.94 10.89 -0.90
N GLU A 102 15.73 10.07 -0.18
CA GLU A 102 17.07 9.69 -0.63
C GLU A 102 17.02 8.93 -1.96
N VAL A 103 16.04 8.05 -2.17
CA VAL A 103 15.86 7.36 -3.46
C VAL A 103 15.55 8.37 -4.57
N ALA A 104 14.65 9.32 -4.32
CA ALA A 104 14.27 10.34 -5.29
C ALA A 104 15.41 11.30 -5.67
N ASP A 105 16.30 11.60 -4.71
CA ASP A 105 17.45 12.49 -4.90
C ASP A 105 18.62 11.80 -5.61
N ASN A 106 18.84 10.52 -5.35
CA ASN A 106 20.04 9.81 -5.81
C ASN A 106 19.83 9.00 -7.10
N LEU A 107 18.60 8.59 -7.43
CA LEU A 107 18.33 7.75 -8.60
C LEU A 107 17.69 8.53 -9.74
N GLN A 108 18.04 8.15 -10.97
CA GLN A 108 17.43 8.73 -12.17
C GLN A 108 16.21 7.92 -12.59
N PRO A 109 15.09 8.59 -12.92
CA PRO A 109 13.90 7.88 -13.32
C PRO A 109 14.06 7.35 -14.74
N ILE A 110 13.63 6.11 -14.97
CA ILE A 110 13.88 5.42 -16.24
C ILE A 110 12.80 5.66 -17.29
N ALA A 111 11.58 6.03 -16.86
CA ALA A 111 10.43 6.17 -17.75
C ALA A 111 9.30 6.98 -17.10
N ALA A 112 8.41 7.50 -17.95
CA ALA A 112 7.15 8.09 -17.53
C ALA A 112 6.18 7.01 -17.05
N VAL A 113 5.42 7.30 -16.00
CA VAL A 113 4.23 6.56 -15.60
C VAL A 113 3.00 7.40 -15.97
N GLN A 114 2.15 6.83 -16.80
CA GLN A 114 0.90 7.41 -17.24
C GLN A 114 -0.27 6.60 -16.66
N VAL A 115 -1.12 7.27 -15.91
CA VAL A 115 -2.29 6.71 -15.24
C VAL A 115 -3.49 7.54 -15.68
N PRO A 116 -4.16 7.18 -16.80
CA PRO A 116 -5.23 8.00 -17.39
C PRO A 116 -6.54 7.95 -16.62
N HIS A 117 -6.70 6.93 -15.77
CA HIS A 117 -7.87 6.73 -14.91
C HIS A 117 -7.40 6.56 -13.48
N SER A 118 -8.24 6.96 -12.52
CA SER A 118 -7.95 6.72 -11.11
C SER A 118 -7.87 5.22 -10.84
N ILE A 119 -6.80 4.83 -10.15
CA ILE A 119 -6.53 3.45 -9.74
C ILE A 119 -6.19 3.43 -8.25
N SER A 120 -6.24 2.24 -7.65
CA SER A 120 -5.81 2.02 -6.29
C SER A 120 -4.98 0.73 -6.18
N TRP A 121 -4.45 0.49 -4.98
CA TRP A 121 -3.78 -0.75 -4.62
C TRP A 121 -4.69 -1.74 -3.88
N ALA A 122 -5.97 -1.40 -3.67
CA ALA A 122 -6.94 -2.23 -2.98
C ALA A 122 -7.66 -3.17 -3.96
N ASP A 123 -8.09 -4.33 -3.45
CA ASP A 123 -8.82 -5.39 -4.13
C ASP A 123 -8.21 -5.86 -5.47
N GLU A 124 -8.71 -6.95 -6.06
CA GLU A 124 -8.16 -7.48 -7.31
C GLU A 124 -8.28 -6.49 -8.48
N GLU A 125 -9.35 -5.69 -8.49
CA GLU A 125 -9.69 -4.78 -9.59
C GLU A 125 -8.79 -3.53 -9.66
N ARG A 126 -8.07 -3.19 -8.58
CA ARG A 126 -7.11 -2.09 -8.50
C ARG A 126 -7.68 -0.74 -8.98
N ASP A 127 -8.95 -0.51 -8.72
CA ASP A 127 -9.69 0.69 -9.10
C ASP A 127 -10.31 1.38 -7.86
N LEU A 128 -11.32 2.23 -8.06
CA LEU A 128 -11.99 2.98 -6.99
C LEU A 128 -13.15 2.22 -6.34
N THR A 129 -13.48 1.01 -6.79
CA THR A 129 -14.71 0.32 -6.37
C THR A 129 -14.70 -0.10 -4.90
N ALA A 130 -13.55 -0.14 -4.23
CA ALA A 130 -13.46 -0.32 -2.79
C ALA A 130 -14.05 0.86 -1.99
N TRP A 131 -14.12 2.06 -2.58
CA TRP A 131 -14.65 3.28 -1.94
C TRP A 131 -15.83 3.91 -2.67
N LEU A 132 -16.04 3.60 -3.95
CA LEU A 132 -17.09 4.15 -4.82
C LEU A 132 -17.67 3.05 -5.71
N GLY A 133 -18.00 1.90 -5.11
CA GLY A 133 -18.51 0.72 -5.81
C GLY A 133 -20.02 0.50 -5.69
N ASN A 134 -20.71 1.25 -4.82
CA ASN A 134 -22.16 1.15 -4.63
C ASN A 134 -22.85 2.51 -4.39
N ASP A 135 -24.18 2.53 -4.50
CA ASP A 135 -25.01 3.74 -4.37
C ASP A 135 -24.83 4.45 -3.02
N MET A 136 -24.59 3.70 -1.93
CA MET A 136 -24.41 4.26 -0.59
C MET A 136 -23.09 5.03 -0.48
N GLN A 137 -22.01 4.43 -0.97
CA GLN A 137 -20.69 5.04 -1.06
C GLN A 137 -20.73 6.30 -1.93
N GLU A 138 -21.34 6.21 -3.12
CA GLU A 138 -21.48 7.35 -4.03
C GLU A 138 -22.33 8.47 -3.43
N ASP A 139 -23.47 8.18 -2.81
CA ASP A 139 -24.31 9.20 -2.17
C ASP A 139 -23.58 9.87 -1.00
N ALA A 140 -22.91 9.11 -0.13
CA ALA A 140 -22.13 9.65 0.97
C ALA A 140 -21.01 10.57 0.47
N PHE A 141 -20.25 10.13 -0.53
CA PHE A 141 -19.15 10.89 -1.13
C PHE A 141 -19.66 12.18 -1.80
N ASN A 142 -20.68 12.06 -2.67
CA ASN A 142 -21.25 13.20 -3.38
C ASN A 142 -21.91 14.18 -2.41
N ARG A 143 -22.60 13.69 -1.39
CA ARG A 143 -23.24 14.53 -0.37
C ARG A 143 -22.22 15.31 0.43
N LEU A 144 -21.11 14.67 0.82
CA LEU A 144 -19.98 15.34 1.43
C LEU A 144 -19.55 16.47 0.50
N TYR A 145 -18.99 16.16 -0.67
CA TYR A 145 -18.40 17.16 -1.56
C TYR A 145 -19.38 18.22 -2.11
N SER A 146 -20.70 17.98 -2.08
CA SER A 146 -21.72 18.98 -2.45
C SER A 146 -21.70 20.25 -1.59
N ILE A 147 -21.18 20.21 -0.37
CA ILE A 147 -21.14 21.38 0.53
C ILE A 147 -19.78 22.09 0.55
N THR A 148 -18.84 21.72 -0.33
CA THR A 148 -17.47 22.27 -0.38
C THR A 148 -17.46 23.81 -0.42
N ASP A 149 -18.31 24.43 -1.23
CA ASP A 149 -18.36 25.91 -1.32
C ASP A 149 -18.82 26.59 -0.04
N LYS A 150 -19.69 25.93 0.75
CA LYS A 150 -20.11 26.44 2.06
C LYS A 150 -18.99 26.30 3.07
N ILE A 151 -18.29 25.16 3.05
CA ILE A 151 -17.13 24.90 3.90
C ILE A 151 -16.00 25.91 3.63
N ASN A 152 -15.73 26.22 2.36
CA ASN A 152 -14.72 27.21 1.97
C ASN A 152 -15.00 28.62 2.52
N LYS A 153 -16.25 28.94 2.86
CA LYS A 153 -16.67 30.22 3.47
C LYS A 153 -16.85 30.11 4.99
N CYS A 154 -16.78 28.91 5.54
CA CYS A 154 -16.94 28.65 6.97
C CYS A 154 -15.68 29.09 7.72
N LYS A 155 -15.86 29.74 8.87
CA LYS A 155 -14.77 30.11 9.80
C LYS A 155 -14.85 29.37 11.13
N ASP A 156 -15.90 28.58 11.33
CA ASP A 156 -16.09 27.79 12.55
C ASP A 156 -15.12 26.61 12.57
N LYS A 157 -14.21 26.61 13.54
CA LYS A 157 -13.16 25.59 13.65
C LYS A 157 -13.71 24.18 13.87
N LYS A 158 -14.84 24.04 14.58
CA LYS A 158 -15.44 22.74 14.84
C LYS A 158 -16.01 22.17 13.55
N ILE A 159 -16.77 22.95 12.79
CA ILE A 159 -17.33 22.53 11.50
C ILE A 159 -16.22 22.14 10.51
N LEU A 160 -15.15 22.94 10.43
CA LEU A 160 -14.00 22.63 9.57
C LEU A 160 -13.29 21.32 9.97
N THR A 161 -13.23 21.04 11.28
CA THR A 161 -12.65 19.80 11.82
C THR A 161 -13.54 18.61 11.51
N ASP A 162 -14.85 18.72 11.76
CA ASP A 162 -15.83 17.67 11.46
C ASP A 162 -15.81 17.33 9.95
N TRP A 163 -15.81 18.35 9.09
CA TRP A 163 -15.67 18.17 7.64
C TRP A 163 -14.38 17.47 7.22
N LYS A 164 -13.26 17.78 7.88
CA LYS A 164 -11.99 17.09 7.64
C LYS A 164 -12.07 15.62 8.01
N TYR A 165 -12.69 15.27 9.13
CA TYR A 165 -12.82 13.89 9.57
C TYR A 165 -13.77 13.08 8.69
N LEU A 166 -14.87 13.69 8.22
CA LEU A 166 -15.81 13.02 7.32
C LEU A 166 -15.20 12.64 5.95
N GLN A 167 -14.03 13.19 5.59
CA GLN A 167 -13.29 12.81 4.38
C GLN A 167 -12.36 11.60 4.59
N ALA A 168 -12.31 11.00 5.77
CA ALA A 168 -11.54 9.78 6.00
C ALA A 168 -12.06 8.68 5.06
N SER A 169 -11.16 8.09 4.28
CA SER A 169 -11.50 7.07 3.28
C SER A 169 -12.11 5.82 3.90
N ASP A 170 -11.75 5.52 5.15
CA ASP A 170 -12.28 4.42 5.95
C ASP A 170 -13.81 4.45 6.03
N HIS A 171 -14.43 5.64 6.08
CA HIS A 171 -15.89 5.76 6.08
C HIS A 171 -16.51 5.15 4.83
N PHE A 172 -15.94 5.43 3.65
CA PHE A 172 -16.43 4.87 2.40
C PHE A 172 -16.05 3.40 2.26
N TYR A 173 -14.85 3.02 2.72
CA TYR A 173 -14.38 1.64 2.70
C TYR A 173 -15.32 0.72 3.50
N TYR A 174 -15.75 1.13 4.70
CA TYR A 174 -16.68 0.34 5.53
C TYR A 174 -18.13 0.33 5.02
N MET A 175 -18.48 1.19 4.05
CA MET A 175 -19.76 1.10 3.32
C MET A 175 -19.68 0.13 2.13
N CYS A 176 -18.51 -0.48 1.86
CA CYS A 176 -18.36 -1.45 0.79
C CYS A 176 -19.19 -2.69 1.08
N THR A 177 -19.97 -3.12 0.09
CA THR A 177 -20.84 -4.30 0.16
C THR A 177 -20.32 -5.45 -0.70
N LYS A 178 -19.10 -5.34 -1.25
CA LYS A 178 -18.48 -6.43 -2.00
C LYS A 178 -18.22 -7.61 -1.08
N VAL A 179 -18.76 -8.77 -1.44
CA VAL A 179 -18.65 -10.01 -0.66
C VAL A 179 -17.84 -11.05 -1.43
N PHE A 180 -16.60 -10.79 -1.88
CA PHE A 180 -15.80 -11.86 -2.51
C PHE A 180 -14.28 -11.79 -2.26
N SER A 181 -13.73 -12.98 -1.97
CA SER A 181 -12.35 -13.48 -1.81
C SER A 181 -11.34 -12.74 -0.91
N ASP A 182 -11.40 -11.41 -0.82
CA ASP A 182 -10.65 -10.60 0.17
C ASP A 182 -11.55 -10.21 1.36
N GLY A 183 -12.62 -11.01 1.57
CA GLY A 183 -13.66 -10.79 2.58
C GLY A 183 -13.11 -10.65 4.01
N ASP A 184 -11.93 -11.20 4.31
CA ASP A 184 -11.32 -11.11 5.64
C ASP A 184 -10.95 -9.66 6.05
N VAL A 185 -10.67 -8.76 5.09
CA VAL A 185 -10.29 -7.37 5.41
C VAL A 185 -11.53 -6.48 5.57
N HIS A 186 -12.55 -6.67 4.74
CA HIS A 186 -13.80 -5.89 4.80
C HIS A 186 -14.70 -6.34 5.96
N SER A 187 -14.76 -7.65 6.25
CA SER A 187 -15.57 -8.20 7.35
C SER A 187 -15.03 -7.84 8.75
N TYR A 188 -13.76 -7.45 8.87
CA TYR A 188 -13.16 -7.08 10.15
C TYR A 188 -13.73 -5.79 10.75
N PHE A 189 -14.31 -4.92 9.91
CA PHE A 189 -14.75 -3.58 10.31
C PHE A 189 -16.16 -3.19 9.83
N ASN A 190 -16.88 -4.10 9.17
CA ASN A 190 -18.22 -3.81 8.67
C ASN A 190 -19.25 -3.80 9.83
N PRO A 191 -19.94 -2.67 10.10
CA PRO A 191 -20.96 -2.61 11.14
C PRO A 191 -22.34 -3.11 10.70
N PHE A 192 -22.48 -3.55 9.44
CA PHE A 192 -23.74 -3.99 8.83
C PHE A 192 -23.87 -5.53 8.75
N GLU A 193 -22.92 -6.28 9.33
CA GLU A 193 -23.01 -7.72 9.60
C GLU A 193 -22.96 -8.03 11.11
#